data_AF-A0A3D5XPD7-F1
#
_entry.id   AF-A0A3D5XPD7-F1
#
_cell.length_a   1.000
_cell.length_b   1.000
_cell.length_c   1.000
_cell.angle_alpha   90.00
_cell.angle_beta   90.00
_cell.angle_gamma   90.00
#
_symmetry.space_group_name_H-M   'P 1'
#
loop_
_entity.id
_entity.type
_entity.pdbx_description
1 polymer ?
#
loop_
_entity_poly.entity_id
_entity_poly.type
_entity_poly.pdbx_seq_one_letter_code
_entity_poly.pdbx_strand_id
1 'polypeptide(L)'
;MARIAGVDIPRNKRVVVSLTYIYGIGMTTSKKILAACKIDENIRVKDLTDEQETAIRQEVDKIKVEGDLRRENTLNVKRLMEIGCYRGIRHRRGLPVRGQRTKTNARTRKGPRRTVANKKK
;
A
#
# COMPACT_ATOMS: atom_id res chain seq x y z
N MET A 1 -2.31 20.91 9.78
CA MET A 1 -1.50 19.83 9.15
C MET A 1 -2.54 18.82 8.82
N ALA A 2 -2.78 18.54 7.54
CA ALA A 2 -3.92 17.71 7.21
C ALA A 2 -3.59 16.27 7.60
N ARG A 3 -4.32 15.73 8.58
CA ARG A 3 -4.20 14.34 9.02
C ARG A 3 -5.45 13.62 8.51
N ILE A 4 -5.23 12.63 7.65
CA ILE A 4 -6.29 11.87 6.99
C ILE A 4 -5.99 10.39 7.19
N ALA A 5 -6.98 9.63 7.69
CA ALA A 5 -6.83 8.22 8.07
C ALA A 5 -5.63 7.94 9.02
N GLY A 6 -5.32 8.88 9.93
CA GLY A 6 -4.22 8.75 10.88
C GLY A 6 -2.82 8.99 10.29
N VAL A 7 -2.72 9.42 9.02
CA VAL A 7 -1.46 9.74 8.34
C VAL A 7 -1.37 11.24 8.05
N ASP A 8 -0.21 11.83 8.32
CA ASP A 8 0.07 13.23 8.01
C ASP A 8 0.48 13.37 6.54
N ILE A 9 -0.35 14.06 5.74
CA ILE A 9 -0.09 14.21 4.30
C ILE A 9 0.73 15.48 3.97
N PRO A 10 1.62 15.45 2.96
CA PRO A 10 2.44 16.60 2.58
C PRO A 10 1.62 17.85 2.20
N ARG A 11 1.84 18.97 2.89
CA ARG A 11 1.11 20.23 2.68
C ARG A 11 1.39 20.92 1.33
N ASN A 12 2.63 20.83 0.85
CA ASN A 12 3.08 21.58 -0.33
C ASN A 12 2.79 20.89 -1.67
N LYS A 13 2.13 19.72 -1.65
CA LYS A 13 1.77 18.96 -2.84
C LYS A 13 0.31 19.20 -3.23
N ARG A 14 0.01 18.97 -4.50
CA ARG A 14 -1.36 18.87 -5.01
C ARG A 14 -2.12 17.80 -4.25
N VAL A 15 -3.39 18.06 -3.91
CA VAL A 15 -4.19 17.14 -3.09
C VAL A 15 -4.27 15.75 -3.72
N VAL A 16 -4.44 15.66 -5.05
CA VAL A 16 -4.49 14.39 -5.79
C VAL A 16 -3.26 13.51 -5.51
N VAL A 17 -2.08 14.12 -5.51
CA VAL A 17 -0.81 13.41 -5.30
C VAL A 17 -0.59 13.16 -3.82
N SER A 18 -0.96 14.12 -2.96
CA SER A 18 -0.75 14.01 -1.53
C SER A 18 -1.53 12.85 -0.91
N LEU A 19 -2.76 12.61 -1.37
CA LEU A 19 -3.57 11.47 -0.91
C LEU A 19 -2.95 10.10 -1.24
N THR A 20 -2.10 10.00 -2.26
CA THR A 20 -1.42 8.73 -2.61
C THR A 20 -0.36 8.28 -1.62
N TYR A 21 -0.01 9.14 -0.64
CA TYR A 21 0.85 8.76 0.47
C TYR A 21 0.14 7.80 1.44
N ILE A 22 -1.19 7.78 1.43
CA ILE A 22 -2.00 6.87 2.25
C ILE A 22 -2.05 5.50 1.54
N TYR A 23 -1.65 4.46 2.26
CA TYR A 23 -1.67 3.10 1.75
C TYR A 23 -3.10 2.66 1.42
N GLY A 24 -3.27 2.15 0.19
CA GLY A 24 -4.57 1.79 -0.37
C GLY A 24 -5.14 2.85 -1.31
N ILE A 25 -4.62 4.09 -1.29
CA ILE A 25 -5.02 5.15 -2.20
C ILE A 25 -3.99 5.29 -3.33
N GLY A 26 -4.41 5.02 -4.56
CA GLY A 26 -3.65 5.32 -5.78
C GLY A 26 -4.13 6.59 -6.48
N MET A 27 -3.57 6.87 -7.65
CA MET A 27 -3.95 8.04 -8.46
C MET A 27 -5.44 8.02 -8.86
N THR A 28 -5.95 6.86 -9.27
CA THR A 28 -7.34 6.72 -9.73
C THR A 28 -8.35 6.88 -8.59
N THR A 29 -8.08 6.29 -7.42
CA THR A 29 -8.93 6.43 -6.24
C THR A 29 -8.90 7.85 -5.69
N SER A 30 -7.73 8.49 -5.68
CA SER A 30 -7.57 9.88 -5.27
C SER A 30 -8.41 10.83 -6.14
N LYS A 31 -8.38 10.68 -7.46
CA LYS A 31 -9.24 11.44 -8.38
C LYS A 31 -10.73 11.20 -8.13
N LYS A 32 -11.13 9.95 -7.86
CA LYS A 32 -12.53 9.62 -7.52
C LYS A 32 -12.99 10.28 -6.23
N ILE A 33 -12.15 10.28 -5.18
CA ILE A 33 -12.43 10.94 -3.90
C ILE A 33 -12.63 12.44 -4.13
N LEU A 34 -11.73 13.09 -4.87
CA LEU A 34 -11.83 14.53 -5.13
C LEU A 34 -13.02 14.89 -6.01
N ALA A 35 -13.34 14.06 -7.00
CA ALA A 35 -14.55 14.23 -7.80
C ALA A 35 -15.84 14.11 -6.96
N ALA A 36 -15.88 13.16 -6.01
CA ALA A 36 -17.00 13.02 -5.08
C ALA A 36 -17.16 14.24 -4.15
N CYS A 37 -16.04 14.78 -3.67
CA CYS A 37 -16.03 16.00 -2.85
C CYS A 37 -16.17 17.30 -3.65
N LYS A 38 -16.23 17.24 -4.99
CA LYS A 38 -16.24 18.40 -5.91
C LYS A 38 -15.06 19.37 -5.68
N ILE A 39 -13.88 18.82 -5.40
CA ILE A 39 -12.65 19.60 -5.17
C ILE A 39 -11.75 19.55 -6.41
N ASP A 40 -11.18 20.69 -6.80
CA ASP A 40 -10.26 20.74 -7.93
C ASP A 40 -8.94 20.01 -7.66
N GLU A 41 -8.46 19.30 -8.67
CA GLU A 41 -7.26 18.46 -8.62
C GLU A 41 -5.93 19.24 -8.45
N ASN A 42 -5.92 20.52 -8.78
CA ASN A 42 -4.73 21.37 -8.79
C ASN A 42 -4.51 22.11 -7.47
N ILE A 43 -5.52 22.13 -6.60
CA ILE A 43 -5.43 22.70 -5.26
C ILE A 43 -4.29 21.98 -4.50
N ARG A 44 -3.55 22.73 -3.69
CA ARG A 44 -2.56 22.17 -2.77
C ARG A 44 -3.20 21.92 -1.41
N VAL A 45 -2.65 20.95 -0.69
CA VAL A 45 -3.18 20.57 0.64
C VAL A 45 -3.21 21.73 1.63
N LYS A 46 -2.25 22.66 1.55
CA LYS A 46 -2.23 23.86 2.39
C LYS A 46 -3.38 24.85 2.12
N ASP A 47 -3.98 24.79 0.93
CA ASP A 47 -5.02 25.72 0.48
C ASP A 47 -6.42 25.06 0.58
N LEU A 48 -6.52 23.88 1.21
CA LEU A 48 -7.80 23.24 1.54
C LEU A 48 -8.50 23.98 2.67
N THR A 49 -9.82 24.10 2.56
CA THR A 49 -10.69 24.55 3.65
C THR A 49 -10.99 23.40 4.62
N ASP A 50 -11.34 23.72 5.86
CA ASP A 50 -11.65 22.71 6.88
C ASP A 50 -12.87 21.83 6.50
N GLU A 51 -13.84 22.42 5.80
CA GLU A 51 -15.00 21.70 5.25
C GLU A 51 -14.58 20.67 4.20
N GLN A 52 -13.70 21.07 3.27
CA GLN A 52 -13.15 20.19 2.26
C GLN A 52 -12.29 19.08 2.87
N GLU A 53 -11.50 19.39 3.89
CA GLU A 53 -10.72 18.37 4.60
C GLU A 53 -11.63 17.35 5.27
N THR A 54 -12.72 17.80 5.88
CA THR A 54 -13.71 16.92 6.52
C THR A 54 -14.44 16.06 5.50
N ALA A 55 -14.83 16.62 4.35
CA ALA A 55 -15.44 15.86 3.25
C ALA A 55 -14.50 14.77 2.71
N ILE A 56 -13.22 15.09 2.52
CA ILE A 56 -12.21 14.11 2.09
C ILE A 56 -12.07 12.99 3.15
N ARG A 57 -12.04 13.31 4.44
CA ARG A 57 -11.98 12.29 5.50
C ARG A 57 -13.17 11.34 5.44
N GLN A 58 -14.39 11.87 5.30
CA GLN A 58 -15.60 11.05 5.21
C GLN A 58 -15.60 10.11 3.99
N GLU A 59 -15.10 10.56 2.84
CA GLU A 59 -14.97 9.68 1.67
C GLU A 59 -13.85 8.64 1.83
N VAL A 60 -12.76 8.99 2.50
CA VAL A 60 -11.66 8.04 2.78
C VAL A 60 -12.10 6.96 3.77
N ASP A 61 -12.90 7.30 4.79
CA ASP A 61 -13.37 6.34 5.81
C ASP A 61 -14.28 5.24 5.23
N LYS A 62 -14.93 5.48 4.08
CA LYS A 62 -15.71 4.46 3.36
C LYS A 62 -14.83 3.38 2.72
N ILE A 63 -13.54 3.66 2.53
CA ILE A 63 -12.60 2.79 1.85
C ILE A 63 -11.66 2.17 2.89
N LYS A 64 -11.39 0.87 2.75
CA LYS A 64 -10.36 0.20 3.56
C LYS A 64 -8.98 0.73 3.20
N VAL A 65 -8.38 1.50 4.10
CA VAL A 65 -7.04 2.09 3.93
C VAL A 65 -6.11 1.67 5.08
N GLU A 66 -4.81 1.87 4.88
CA GLU A 66 -3.77 1.66 5.89
C GLU A 66 -3.83 0.31 6.63
N GLY A 67 -4.08 0.35 7.94
CA GLY A 67 -4.00 -0.80 8.82
C GLY A 67 -4.97 -1.91 8.44
N ASP A 68 -6.20 -1.55 8.08
CA ASP A 68 -7.25 -2.51 7.76
C ASP A 68 -6.93 -3.26 6.47
N LEU A 69 -6.51 -2.53 5.43
CA LEU A 69 -6.10 -3.15 4.16
C LEU A 69 -4.85 -4.02 4.32
N ARG A 70 -3.88 -3.60 5.15
CA ARG A 70 -2.68 -4.40 5.46
C ARG A 70 -3.04 -5.67 6.24
N ARG A 71 -3.95 -5.57 7.20
CA ARG A 71 -4.44 -6.71 7.99
C ARG A 71 -5.17 -7.71 7.11
N GLU A 72 -6.07 -7.25 6.25
CA GLU A 72 -6.78 -8.10 5.29
C GLU A 72 -5.82 -8.84 4.35
N ASN A 73 -4.84 -8.12 3.77
CA ASN A 73 -3.82 -8.75 2.94
C ASN A 73 -2.99 -9.79 3.69
N THR A 74 -2.65 -9.52 4.94
CA THR A 74 -1.91 -10.47 5.80
C THR A 74 -2.74 -11.72 6.08
N LEU A 75 -4.03 -11.57 6.41
CA LEU A 75 -4.95 -12.68 6.63
C LEU A 75 -5.15 -13.51 5.36
N ASN A 76 -5.25 -12.87 4.20
CA ASN A 76 -5.31 -13.56 2.91
C ASN A 76 -4.08 -14.43 2.66
N VAL A 77 -2.87 -13.93 2.97
CA VAL A 77 -1.63 -14.72 2.84
C VAL A 77 -1.56 -15.84 3.87
N LYS A 78 -1.98 -15.60 5.12
CA LYS A 78 -2.05 -16.63 6.18
C LYS A 78 -2.98 -17.76 5.79
N ARG A 79 -4.19 -17.45 5.31
CA ARG A 79 -5.14 -18.44 4.79
C ARG A 79 -4.52 -19.33 3.71
N LEU A 80 -3.79 -18.76 2.75
CA LEU A 80 -3.09 -19.55 1.71
C LEU A 80 -2.03 -20.50 2.30
N MET A 81 -1.33 -20.07 3.35
CA MET A 81 -0.32 -20.88 4.04
C MET A 81 -0.96 -21.99 4.89
N GLU A 82 -2.10 -21.74 5.52
CA GLU A 82 -2.84 -22.73 6.32
C GLU A 82 -3.44 -23.83 5.45
N ILE A 83 -4.06 -23.46 4.32
CA ILE A 83 -4.58 -24.43 3.32
C ILE A 83 -3.46 -25.32 2.77
N GLY A 84 -2.21 -24.87 2.79
CA GLY A 84 -1.08 -25.65 2.25
C GLY A 84 -1.01 -25.68 0.72
N CYS A 85 -1.75 -24.81 0.03
CA CYS A 85 -1.69 -24.71 -1.43
C CYS A 85 -0.28 -24.32 -1.92
N TYR A 86 0.03 -24.57 -3.20
CA TYR A 86 1.35 -24.25 -3.78
C TYR A 86 1.77 -22.81 -3.50
N ARG A 87 0.87 -21.83 -3.69
CA ARG A 87 1.13 -20.41 -3.38
C ARG A 87 1.51 -20.19 -1.91
N GLY A 88 0.81 -20.85 -0.98
CA GLY A 88 1.10 -20.80 0.45
C GLY A 88 2.48 -21.33 0.79
N ILE A 89 2.86 -22.49 0.25
CA ILE A 89 4.20 -23.08 0.43
C ILE A 89 5.28 -22.11 -0.09
N ARG A 90 5.04 -21.46 -1.23
CA ARG A 90 5.97 -20.46 -1.80
C ARG A 90 6.07 -19.19 -0.93
N HIS A 91 4.94 -18.72 -0.38
CA HIS A 91 4.94 -17.63 0.59
C HIS A 91 5.78 -17.97 1.82
N ARG A 92 5.58 -19.16 2.40
CA ARG A 92 6.31 -19.68 3.57
C ARG A 92 7.81 -19.81 3.32
N ARG A 93 8.22 -20.29 2.14
CA ARG A 93 9.63 -20.46 1.75
C ARG A 93 10.32 -19.18 1.27
N GLY A 94 9.63 -18.03 1.23
CA GLY A 94 10.20 -16.78 0.73
C GLY A 94 10.55 -16.84 -0.77
N LEU A 95 9.77 -17.58 -1.56
CA LEU A 95 9.99 -17.75 -3.00
C LEU A 95 8.97 -16.98 -3.84
N PRO A 96 9.29 -16.65 -5.11
CA PRO A 96 8.32 -16.09 -6.05
C PRO A 96 7.09 -16.99 -6.20
N VAL A 97 5.90 -16.38 -6.20
CA VAL A 97 4.61 -17.07 -6.06
C VAL A 97 3.82 -17.20 -7.37
N ARG A 98 4.22 -16.50 -8.43
CA ARG A 98 3.52 -16.47 -9.74
C ARG A 98 4.28 -17.25 -10.82
N GLY A 99 4.77 -18.45 -10.49
CA GLY A 99 5.46 -19.32 -11.45
C GLY A 99 6.84 -18.85 -11.93
N GLN A 100 7.43 -17.81 -11.32
CA GLN A 100 8.71 -17.27 -11.78
C GLN A 100 9.91 -18.20 -11.49
N ARG A 101 10.92 -18.16 -12.37
CA ARG A 101 12.19 -18.88 -12.21
C ARG A 101 12.91 -18.45 -10.93
N THR A 102 13.40 -19.41 -10.15
CA THR A 102 14.06 -19.14 -8.85
C THR A 102 15.58 -19.27 -8.87
N LYS A 103 16.18 -19.81 -9.94
CA LYS A 103 17.62 -20.08 -10.04
C LYS A 103 18.46 -18.80 -10.11
N THR A 104 18.07 -17.85 -10.96
CA THR A 104 18.85 -16.63 -11.25
C THR A 104 18.25 -15.39 -10.59
N ASN A 105 17.19 -14.83 -11.17
CA ASN A 105 16.67 -13.49 -10.84
C ASN A 105 15.42 -13.56 -9.95
N ALA A 106 15.60 -13.91 -8.67
CA ALA A 106 14.51 -14.00 -7.69
C ALA A 106 14.78 -13.24 -6.39
N ARG A 107 15.69 -12.26 -6.42
CA ARG A 107 16.23 -11.61 -5.21
C ARG A 107 15.26 -10.68 -4.50
N THR A 108 14.37 -10.00 -5.23
CA THR A 108 13.31 -9.17 -4.63
C THR A 108 12.45 -9.94 -3.64
N ARG A 109 12.22 -11.24 -3.88
CA ARG A 109 11.46 -12.11 -2.97
C ARG A 109 12.33 -12.92 -2.00
N LYS A 110 13.49 -13.42 -2.45
CA LYS A 110 14.41 -14.23 -1.64
C LYS A 110 15.23 -13.42 -0.62
N GLY A 111 15.31 -12.10 -0.80
CA GLY A 111 16.22 -11.25 -0.05
C GLY A 111 17.68 -11.31 -0.57
N PRO A 112 18.58 -10.58 0.11
CA PRO A 112 20.01 -10.53 -0.24
C PRO A 112 20.65 -11.93 -0.14
N ARG A 113 21.78 -12.12 -0.83
CA ARG A 113 22.55 -13.36 -0.75
C ARG A 113 23.08 -13.52 0.67
N ARG A 114 22.59 -14.51 1.41
CA ARG A 114 23.23 -14.96 2.65
C ARG A 114 24.59 -15.56 2.27
N THR A 115 25.67 -14.95 2.73
CA THR A 115 27.01 -15.54 2.67
C THR A 115 27.01 -16.76 3.57
N VAL A 116 27.41 -17.90 3.03
CA VAL A 116 27.64 -19.09 3.86
C VAL A 116 29.06 -18.94 4.38
N ALA A 117 29.21 -18.43 5.60
CA ALA A 117 30.48 -18.53 6.30
C ALA A 117 30.82 -20.03 6.45
N ASN A 118 32.07 -20.40 6.12
CA ASN A 118 32.61 -21.77 6.16
C ASN A 118 32.17 -22.76 5.06
N LYS A 119 32.31 -22.39 3.78
CA LYS A 119 32.72 -23.40 2.79
C LYS A 119 34.24 -23.54 2.83
N LYS A 120 34.76 -24.44 3.67
CA LYS A 120 36.11 -24.97 3.46
C LYS A 120 36.13 -25.60 2.06
N LYS A 121 37.14 -25.22 1.28
CA LYS A 121 37.43 -25.82 -0.03
C LYS A 121 37.75 -27.29 0.14
#